data_AF-A0A7J4I673-F1
#
_entry.id   AF-A0A7J4I673-F1
#
_cell.length_a   1.000
_cell.length_b   1.000
_cell.length_c   1.000
_cell.angle_alpha   90.00
_cell.angle_beta   90.00
_cell.angle_gamma   90.00
#
_symmetry.space_group_name_H-M   'P 1'
#
loop_
_entity.id
_entity.type
_entity.pdbx_description
1 polymer ?
#
loop_
_entity_poly.entity_id
_entity_poly.type
_entity_poly.pdbx_seq_one_letter_code
_entity_poly.pdbx_strand_id
1 'polypeptide(L)'
;LSAPQAVYHSPDAFLKPQRPVTVLVGKSEEIRSYIAEAFTATTGKKLDDANVVIEVLPRKAFKQRFKLFGGKWSEGIQGFSINHEGREASLIFVKEDHLDKVMITVGHEIGHIMSARLSSKVDEEAKAFAFELAWINTLYNKNIAGLRSCINIQPQPAQNGVHDVGFNFVRSLILLDYDPLAIFTALTNGALSSAQRD
;
A
#
# COMPACT_ATOMS: atom_id res chain seq x y z
N LEU A 1 -2.14 3.85 31.59
CA LEU A 1 -1.04 4.19 30.66
C LEU A 1 -1.16 3.27 29.47
N SER A 2 -1.81 3.74 28.41
CA SER A 2 -1.92 3.02 27.14
C SER A 2 -0.52 2.88 26.55
N ALA A 3 -0.11 1.64 26.24
CA ALA A 3 1.14 1.40 25.53
C ALA A 3 1.14 2.21 24.22
N PRO A 4 2.30 2.75 23.78
CA PRO A 4 2.40 3.35 22.46
C PRO A 4 1.97 2.30 21.43
N GLN A 5 0.86 2.56 20.74
CA GLN A 5 0.44 1.72 19.62
C GLN A 5 1.55 1.77 18.58
N ALA A 6 2.05 0.61 18.18
CA ALA A 6 2.95 0.52 17.04
C ALA A 6 2.28 1.17 15.83
N VAL A 7 3.02 1.97 15.07
CA VAL A 7 2.56 2.72 13.91
C VAL A 7 2.70 1.80 12.68
N TYR A 8 1.59 1.44 12.05
CA TYR A 8 1.56 0.53 10.88
C TYR A 8 0.39 0.90 9.95
N HIS A 9 0.56 0.64 8.66
CA HIS A 9 -0.50 0.74 7.68
C HIS A 9 -1.68 -0.18 8.05
N SER A 10 -2.90 0.37 8.02
CA SER A 10 -4.13 -0.35 8.34
C SER A 10 -5.09 -0.34 7.14
N PRO A 11 -5.29 -1.48 6.45
CA PRO A 11 -6.19 -1.54 5.30
C PRO A 11 -7.65 -1.33 5.67
N ASP A 12 -8.03 -1.55 6.94
CA ASP A 12 -9.42 -1.40 7.40
C ASP A 12 -9.94 0.04 7.29
N ALA A 13 -9.06 1.06 7.33
CA ALA A 13 -9.45 2.46 7.12
C ALA A 13 -10.00 2.75 5.70
N PHE A 14 -9.64 1.89 4.74
CA PHE A 14 -10.01 1.99 3.33
C PHE A 14 -11.18 1.07 2.96
N LEU A 15 -11.77 0.40 3.96
CA LEU A 15 -12.87 -0.53 3.79
C LEU A 15 -14.13 -0.02 4.47
N LYS A 16 -15.30 -0.34 3.91
CA LYS A 16 -16.59 -0.06 4.54
C LYS A 16 -16.75 -0.91 5.79
N PRO A 17 -17.26 -0.36 6.91
CA PRO A 17 -17.47 -1.12 8.14
C PRO A 17 -18.42 -2.31 7.95
N GLN A 18 -19.49 -2.12 7.18
CA GLN A 18 -20.38 -3.20 6.72
C GLN A 18 -20.12 -3.47 5.25
N ARG A 19 -19.57 -4.66 4.96
CA ARG A 19 -19.23 -5.09 3.60
C ARG A 19 -19.34 -6.62 3.45
N PRO A 20 -19.45 -7.14 2.21
CA PRO A 20 -19.41 -8.58 1.98
C PRO A 20 -18.10 -9.19 2.48
N VAL A 21 -18.17 -10.40 3.04
CA VAL A 21 -16.99 -11.19 3.38
C VAL A 21 -16.37 -11.70 2.10
N THR A 22 -15.13 -11.31 1.82
CA THR A 22 -14.40 -11.81 0.65
C THR A 22 -13.67 -13.11 0.96
N VAL A 23 -13.18 -13.81 -0.06
CA VAL A 23 -12.41 -15.04 0.14
C VAL A 23 -11.13 -14.78 0.95
N LEU A 24 -10.71 -15.75 1.76
CA LEU A 24 -9.40 -15.75 2.41
C LEU A 24 -8.33 -16.04 1.35
N VAL A 25 -7.26 -15.25 1.34
CA VAL A 25 -6.13 -15.42 0.41
C VAL A 25 -4.92 -15.91 1.18
N GLY A 26 -4.45 -17.11 0.83
CA GLY A 26 -3.32 -17.75 1.50
C GLY A 26 -2.03 -17.74 0.69
N LYS A 27 -2.11 -17.47 -0.62
CA LYS A 27 -0.99 -17.52 -1.56
C LYS A 27 -1.15 -16.47 -2.67
N SER A 28 -0.04 -16.00 -3.23
CA SER A 28 -0.07 -14.90 -4.22
C SER A 28 -0.61 -15.31 -5.59
N GLU A 29 -0.52 -16.59 -5.96
CA GLU A 29 -1.07 -17.09 -7.23
C GLU A 29 -2.60 -16.89 -7.34
N GLU A 30 -3.30 -16.89 -6.19
CA GLU A 30 -4.75 -16.70 -6.10
C GLU A 30 -5.19 -15.28 -6.49
N ILE A 31 -4.28 -14.31 -6.41
CA ILE A 31 -4.55 -12.88 -6.65
C ILE A 31 -3.70 -12.26 -7.76
N ARG A 32 -2.82 -13.04 -8.38
CA ARG A 32 -1.85 -12.54 -9.38
C ARG A 32 -2.52 -11.85 -10.55
N SER A 33 -3.62 -12.39 -11.06
CA SER A 33 -4.38 -11.78 -12.15
C SER A 33 -5.00 -10.44 -11.74
N TYR A 34 -5.55 -10.34 -10.52
CA TYR A 34 -6.12 -9.11 -9.99
C TYR A 34 -5.06 -8.04 -9.77
N ILE A 35 -3.88 -8.41 -9.29
CA ILE A 35 -2.74 -7.49 -9.13
C ILE A 35 -2.31 -6.95 -10.51
N ALA A 36 -2.14 -7.83 -11.50
CA ALA A 36 -1.74 -7.43 -12.85
C ALA A 36 -2.79 -6.50 -13.49
N GLU A 37 -4.06 -6.85 -13.38
CA GLU A 37 -5.18 -6.03 -13.87
C GLU A 37 -5.21 -4.65 -13.20
N ALA A 38 -5.15 -4.62 -11.87
CA ALA A 38 -5.17 -3.38 -11.10
C ALA A 38 -3.95 -2.50 -11.39
N PHE A 39 -2.77 -3.11 -11.52
CA PHE A 39 -1.55 -2.38 -11.84
C PHE A 39 -1.63 -1.74 -13.23
N THR A 40 -2.07 -2.49 -14.24
CA THR A 40 -2.24 -1.95 -15.59
C THR A 40 -3.33 -0.90 -15.67
N ALA A 41 -4.45 -1.09 -14.98
CA ALA A 41 -5.51 -0.09 -14.94
C ALA A 41 -5.11 1.18 -14.17
N THR A 42 -4.25 1.06 -13.16
CA THR A 42 -3.76 2.20 -12.36
C THR A 42 -2.69 2.99 -13.11
N THR A 43 -1.73 2.31 -13.73
CA THR A 43 -0.50 2.94 -14.25
C THR A 43 -0.44 3.06 -15.77
N GLY A 44 -1.29 2.34 -16.49
CA GLY A 44 -1.19 2.15 -17.94
C GLY A 44 -0.03 1.24 -18.38
N LYS A 45 0.72 0.65 -17.44
CA LYS A 45 1.89 -0.21 -17.70
C LYS A 45 1.65 -1.64 -17.23
N LYS A 46 2.42 -2.59 -17.74
CA LYS A 46 2.44 -3.96 -17.19
C LYS A 46 3.35 -4.02 -15.97
N LEU A 47 2.94 -4.78 -14.95
CA LEU A 47 3.83 -5.09 -13.84
C LEU A 47 4.95 -5.98 -14.35
N ASP A 48 6.18 -5.66 -13.99
CA ASP A 48 7.34 -6.45 -14.39
C ASP A 48 7.54 -7.62 -13.42
N ASP A 49 6.99 -8.77 -13.79
CA ASP A 49 7.08 -10.01 -13.01
C ASP A 49 8.54 -10.49 -12.80
N ALA A 50 9.49 -10.05 -13.62
CA ALA A 50 10.90 -10.40 -13.43
C ALA A 50 11.56 -9.56 -12.33
N ASN A 51 10.99 -8.38 -12.03
CA ASN A 51 11.56 -7.40 -11.11
C ASN A 51 10.72 -7.18 -9.83
N VAL A 52 9.56 -7.82 -9.71
CA VAL A 52 8.69 -7.74 -8.53
C VAL A 52 8.20 -9.13 -8.15
N VAL A 53 8.53 -9.57 -6.93
CA VAL A 53 8.05 -10.83 -6.35
C VAL A 53 7.08 -10.51 -5.22
N ILE A 54 5.88 -11.08 -5.27
CA ILE A 54 4.84 -10.89 -4.27
C ILE A 54 4.53 -12.24 -3.62
N GLU A 55 4.65 -12.31 -2.29
CA GLU A 55 4.32 -13.50 -1.49
C GLU A 55 3.21 -13.15 -0.48
N VAL A 56 2.13 -13.94 -0.49
CA VAL A 56 1.16 -13.95 0.61
C VAL A 56 1.53 -15.10 1.55
N LEU A 57 1.69 -14.80 2.84
CA LEU A 57 2.26 -15.72 3.82
C LEU A 57 1.35 -15.89 5.04
N PRO A 58 1.21 -17.14 5.54
CA PRO A 58 0.57 -17.34 6.83
C PRO A 58 1.26 -16.60 7.95
N ARG A 59 0.52 -16.18 8.98
CA ARG A 59 1.02 -15.27 10.03
C ARG A 59 2.39 -15.69 10.60
N LYS A 60 2.58 -17.00 10.85
CA LYS A 60 3.84 -17.54 11.39
C LYS A 60 5.02 -17.33 10.43
N ALA A 61 4.83 -17.65 9.15
CA ALA A 61 5.84 -17.49 8.11
C ALA A 61 6.12 -16.01 7.82
N PHE A 62 5.08 -15.18 7.76
CA PHE A 62 5.18 -13.73 7.61
C PHE A 62 6.04 -13.10 8.73
N LYS A 63 5.76 -13.44 9.99
CA LYS A 63 6.54 -12.98 11.15
C LYS A 63 8.02 -13.41 11.08
N GLN A 64 8.28 -14.64 10.64
CA GLN A 64 9.65 -15.13 10.46
C GLN A 64 10.38 -14.33 9.37
N ARG A 65 9.73 -14.10 8.23
CA ARG A 65 10.30 -13.32 7.12
C ARG A 65 10.55 -11.87 7.53
N PHE A 66 9.61 -11.23 8.22
CA PHE A 66 9.77 -9.85 8.69
C PHE A 66 10.98 -9.68 9.62
N LYS A 67 11.18 -10.64 10.54
CA LYS A 67 12.35 -10.66 11.43
C LYS A 67 13.66 -10.95 10.69
N LEU A 68 13.63 -11.79 9.66
CA LEU A 68 14.82 -12.10 8.84
C LEU A 68 15.38 -10.84 8.17
N PHE A 69 14.51 -9.93 7.73
CA PHE A 69 14.87 -8.63 7.18
C PHE A 69 15.09 -7.54 8.24
N GLY A 70 15.26 -7.91 9.52
CA GLY A 70 15.60 -6.97 10.60
C GLY A 70 14.43 -6.18 11.20
N GLY A 71 13.19 -6.52 10.84
CA GLY A 71 12.00 -5.84 11.34
C GLY A 71 11.70 -6.12 12.82
N LYS A 72 11.22 -5.08 13.54
CA LYS A 72 10.70 -5.22 14.91
C LYS A 72 9.22 -5.58 14.88
N TRP A 73 8.90 -6.83 15.19
CA TRP A 73 7.54 -7.37 15.05
C TRP A 73 6.48 -6.61 15.87
N SER A 74 5.35 -6.35 15.22
CA SER A 74 4.09 -5.92 15.83
C SER A 74 2.94 -6.68 15.16
N GLU A 75 1.86 -6.99 15.91
CA GLU A 75 0.71 -7.71 15.37
C GLU A 75 -0.04 -6.95 14.27
N GLY A 76 0.08 -5.62 14.29
CA GLY A 76 -0.59 -4.75 13.34
C GLY A 76 -0.03 -4.76 11.93
N ILE A 77 1.18 -5.27 11.73
CA ILE A 77 1.84 -5.26 10.44
C ILE A 77 1.08 -6.19 9.49
N GLN A 78 0.64 -5.65 8.35
CA GLN A 78 -0.09 -6.39 7.32
C GLN A 78 0.78 -6.71 6.11
N GLY A 79 1.73 -5.82 5.77
CA GLY A 79 2.66 -6.00 4.68
C GLY A 79 4.01 -5.37 4.98
N PHE A 80 5.00 -5.71 4.16
CA PHE A 80 6.25 -4.96 4.04
C PHE A 80 6.92 -5.27 2.70
N SER A 81 7.79 -4.38 2.26
CA SER A 81 8.53 -4.52 1.02
C SER A 81 10.03 -4.29 1.18
N ILE A 82 10.80 -4.96 0.32
CA ILE A 82 12.24 -4.78 0.15
C ILE A 82 12.47 -4.25 -1.27
N ASN A 83 12.80 -2.96 -1.35
CA ASN A 83 13.14 -2.31 -2.60
C ASN A 83 14.64 -2.47 -2.86
N HIS A 84 14.97 -3.17 -3.95
CA HIS A 84 16.35 -3.40 -4.36
C HIS A 84 16.86 -2.39 -5.39
N GLU A 85 16.02 -1.42 -5.77
CA GLU A 85 16.36 -0.29 -6.64
C GLU A 85 16.90 -0.74 -8.01
N GLY A 86 16.31 -1.81 -8.55
CA GLY A 86 16.65 -2.36 -9.87
C GLY A 86 17.93 -3.21 -9.90
N ARG A 87 18.58 -3.46 -8.76
CA ARG A 87 19.76 -4.35 -8.68
C ARG A 87 19.38 -5.84 -8.75
N GLU A 88 18.21 -6.17 -8.22
CA GLU A 88 17.56 -7.48 -8.26
C GLU A 88 16.05 -7.28 -8.08
N ALA A 89 15.27 -8.36 -8.12
CA ALA A 89 13.82 -8.27 -7.98
C ALA A 89 13.43 -7.73 -6.60
N SER A 90 12.59 -6.69 -6.54
CA SER A 90 12.03 -6.18 -5.30
C SER A 90 11.00 -7.15 -4.74
N LEU A 91 10.94 -7.24 -3.42
CA LEU A 91 10.12 -8.25 -2.72
C LEU A 91 8.97 -7.55 -1.99
N ILE A 92 7.77 -8.11 -2.09
CA ILE A 92 6.59 -7.70 -1.32
C ILE A 92 6.11 -8.92 -0.56
N PHE A 93 5.93 -8.76 0.74
CA PHE A 93 5.35 -9.76 1.61
C PHE A 93 4.06 -9.21 2.20
N VAL A 94 2.99 -9.99 2.11
CA VAL A 94 1.70 -9.66 2.72
C VAL A 94 1.25 -10.81 3.61
N LYS A 95 0.69 -10.49 4.76
CA LYS A 95 0.12 -11.47 5.67
C LYS A 95 -1.20 -11.99 5.09
N GLU A 96 -1.44 -13.30 5.22
CA GLU A 96 -2.73 -13.91 4.83
C GLU A 96 -3.90 -13.16 5.49
N ASP A 97 -4.91 -12.81 4.69
CA ASP A 97 -6.14 -12.17 5.15
C ASP A 97 -7.19 -12.27 4.04
N HIS A 98 -8.36 -11.68 4.27
CA HIS A 98 -9.39 -11.51 3.27
C HIS A 98 -8.89 -10.70 2.06
N LEU A 99 -9.32 -11.12 0.87
CA LEU A 99 -8.94 -10.55 -0.43
C LEU A 99 -8.95 -9.02 -0.48
N ASP A 100 -9.96 -8.38 0.12
CA ASP A 100 -10.08 -6.93 0.17
C ASP A 100 -8.90 -6.27 0.91
N LYS A 101 -8.52 -6.78 2.07
CA LYS A 101 -7.38 -6.30 2.87
C LYS A 101 -6.05 -6.60 2.19
N VAL A 102 -5.90 -7.79 1.60
CA VAL A 102 -4.69 -8.17 0.89
C VAL A 102 -4.47 -7.26 -0.32
N MET A 103 -5.51 -7.00 -1.13
CA MET A 103 -5.40 -6.15 -2.32
C MET A 103 -5.09 -4.69 -1.99
N ILE A 104 -5.60 -4.16 -0.87
CA ILE A 104 -5.24 -2.81 -0.38
C ILE A 104 -3.78 -2.78 0.06
N THR A 105 -3.37 -3.75 0.88
CA THR A 105 -2.00 -3.84 1.40
C THR A 105 -0.97 -3.97 0.26
N VAL A 106 -1.25 -4.81 -0.74
CA VAL A 106 -0.39 -4.94 -1.93
C VAL A 106 -0.24 -3.60 -2.66
N GLY A 107 -1.32 -2.82 -2.81
CA GLY A 107 -1.27 -1.50 -3.45
C GLY A 107 -0.29 -0.56 -2.74
N HIS A 108 -0.36 -0.49 -1.41
CA HIS A 108 0.57 0.29 -0.60
C HIS A 108 2.04 -0.14 -0.80
N GLU A 109 2.31 -1.45 -0.70
CA GLU A 109 3.66 -1.98 -0.85
C GLU A 109 4.24 -1.81 -2.25
N ILE A 110 3.40 -1.88 -3.30
CA ILE A 110 3.81 -1.53 -4.67
C ILE A 110 4.27 -0.08 -4.72
N GLY A 111 3.55 0.84 -4.06
CA GLY A 111 3.92 2.25 -3.98
C GLY A 111 5.34 2.49 -3.46
N HIS A 112 5.84 1.66 -2.53
CA HIS A 112 7.22 1.75 -2.04
C HIS A 112 8.28 1.32 -3.05
N ILE A 113 7.98 0.34 -3.90
CA ILE A 113 8.98 -0.29 -4.78
C ILE A 113 8.99 0.28 -6.21
N MET A 114 7.99 1.05 -6.60
CA MET A 114 7.87 1.60 -7.96
C MET A 114 8.83 2.77 -8.27
N SER A 115 9.62 3.21 -7.29
CA SER A 115 10.68 4.21 -7.45
C SER A 115 11.84 3.90 -6.52
N ALA A 116 12.94 4.66 -6.61
CA ALA A 116 13.95 4.67 -5.55
C ALA A 116 13.34 5.09 -4.21
N ARG A 117 13.97 4.65 -3.10
CA ARG A 117 13.56 5.04 -1.75
C ARG A 117 13.86 6.53 -1.52
N LEU A 118 12.91 7.23 -0.92
CA LEU A 118 13.07 8.63 -0.52
C LEU A 118 13.80 8.70 0.83
N SER A 119 14.62 9.74 1.01
CA SER A 119 15.39 9.95 2.25
C SER A 119 14.50 10.34 3.43
N SER A 120 13.44 11.11 3.15
CA SER A 120 12.40 11.46 4.12
C SER A 120 11.45 10.29 4.29
N LYS A 121 11.34 9.76 5.52
CA LYS A 121 10.36 8.72 5.85
C LYS A 121 8.93 9.19 5.62
N VAL A 122 8.63 10.47 5.89
CA VAL A 122 7.30 11.04 5.66
C VAL A 122 6.99 11.05 4.16
N ASP A 123 7.94 11.47 3.32
CA ASP A 123 7.73 11.50 1.87
C ASP A 123 7.65 10.09 1.29
N GLU A 124 8.42 9.14 1.83
CA GLU A 124 8.36 7.73 1.44
C GLU A 124 6.96 7.13 1.71
N GLU A 125 6.36 7.42 2.87
CA GLU A 125 5.00 7.00 3.18
C GLU A 125 3.96 7.77 2.36
N ALA A 126 4.14 9.08 2.17
CA ALA A 126 3.28 9.89 1.30
C ALA A 126 3.27 9.35 -0.13
N LYS A 127 4.43 8.92 -0.64
CA LYS A 127 4.56 8.27 -1.93
C LYS A 127 3.72 6.99 -1.98
N ALA A 128 3.87 6.11 -0.99
CA ALA A 128 3.09 4.87 -0.93
C ALA A 128 1.58 5.14 -0.86
N PHE A 129 1.13 6.09 -0.03
CA PHE A 129 -0.28 6.47 0.05
C PHE A 129 -0.83 7.12 -1.22
N ALA A 130 -0.03 7.94 -1.92
CA ALA A 130 -0.45 8.52 -3.19
C ALA A 130 -0.72 7.43 -4.24
N PHE A 131 0.17 6.43 -4.32
CA PHE A 131 -0.05 5.27 -5.19
C PHE A 131 -1.24 4.42 -4.71
N GLU A 132 -1.35 4.14 -3.41
CA GLU A 132 -2.43 3.37 -2.84
C GLU A 132 -3.81 3.98 -3.12
N LEU A 133 -3.95 5.31 -3.06
CA LEU A 133 -5.20 5.98 -3.37
C LEU A 133 -5.54 5.88 -4.86
N ALA A 134 -4.56 6.00 -5.76
CA ALA A 134 -4.76 5.73 -7.20
C ALA A 134 -5.22 4.27 -7.43
N TRP A 135 -4.58 3.33 -6.73
CA TRP A 135 -4.87 1.91 -6.77
C TRP A 135 -6.29 1.60 -6.27
N ILE A 136 -6.68 2.10 -5.10
CA ILE A 136 -8.01 1.92 -4.51
C ILE A 136 -9.10 2.50 -5.40
N ASN A 137 -8.89 3.71 -5.95
CA ASN A 137 -9.80 4.31 -6.91
C ASN A 137 -9.98 3.40 -8.14
N THR A 138 -8.89 2.78 -8.61
CA THR A 138 -8.92 1.83 -9.72
C THR A 138 -9.71 0.57 -9.38
N LEU A 139 -9.42 -0.07 -8.24
CA LEU A 139 -10.15 -1.24 -7.75
C LEU A 139 -11.67 -0.96 -7.67
N TYR A 140 -12.04 0.20 -7.13
CA TYR A 140 -13.44 0.62 -6.99
C TYR A 140 -14.11 0.87 -8.34
N ASN A 141 -13.51 1.73 -9.18
CA ASN A 141 -14.10 2.18 -10.44
C ASN A 141 -14.23 1.04 -11.44
N LYS A 142 -13.21 0.18 -11.53
CA LYS A 142 -13.18 -0.97 -12.44
C LYS A 142 -13.81 -2.24 -11.84
N ASN A 143 -14.17 -2.21 -10.55
CA ASN A 143 -14.70 -3.36 -9.80
C ASN A 143 -13.80 -4.60 -9.89
N ILE A 144 -12.49 -4.39 -9.79
CA ILE A 144 -11.50 -5.47 -9.88
C ILE A 144 -11.70 -6.41 -8.70
N ALA A 145 -11.71 -7.71 -9.00
CA ALA A 145 -11.97 -8.78 -8.05
C ALA A 145 -13.32 -8.64 -7.29
N GLY A 146 -14.27 -7.86 -7.81
CA GLY A 146 -15.57 -7.61 -7.16
C GLY A 146 -15.53 -6.70 -5.94
N LEU A 147 -14.45 -5.92 -5.75
CA LEU A 147 -14.20 -5.19 -4.50
C LEU A 147 -14.92 -3.85 -4.36
N ARG A 148 -15.69 -3.39 -5.37
CA ARG A 148 -16.38 -2.09 -5.31
C ARG A 148 -17.29 -1.95 -4.08
N SER A 149 -17.98 -3.02 -3.69
CA SER A 149 -18.85 -3.03 -2.50
C SER A 149 -18.07 -3.04 -1.19
N CYS A 150 -16.78 -3.34 -1.19
CA CYS A 150 -15.94 -3.43 0.00
C CYS A 150 -15.22 -2.10 0.30
N ILE A 151 -14.84 -1.37 -0.74
CA ILE A 151 -13.97 -0.19 -0.64
C ILE A 151 -14.73 1.04 -0.12
N ASN A 152 -14.08 1.78 0.78
CA ASN A 152 -14.41 3.15 1.15
C ASN A 152 -13.49 4.12 0.39
N ILE A 153 -14.05 4.87 -0.55
CA ILE A 153 -13.32 5.87 -1.36
C ILE A 153 -13.07 7.20 -0.61
N GLN A 154 -13.61 7.35 0.60
CA GLN A 154 -13.35 8.47 1.50
C GLN A 154 -12.76 7.95 2.81
N PRO A 155 -11.55 7.36 2.78
CA PRO A 155 -10.93 6.80 3.96
C PRO A 155 -10.66 7.90 5.00
N GLN A 156 -10.92 7.55 6.26
CA GLN A 156 -10.54 8.34 7.42
C GLN A 156 -9.62 7.48 8.28
N PRO A 157 -8.32 7.37 7.93
CA PRO A 157 -7.40 6.61 8.75
C PRO A 157 -7.29 7.22 10.14
N ALA A 158 -7.03 6.36 11.12
CA ALA A 158 -6.83 6.79 12.50
C ALA A 158 -5.63 7.75 12.58
N GLN A 159 -5.70 8.75 13.46
CA GLN A 159 -4.66 9.74 13.68
C GLN A 159 -3.58 9.17 14.65
N ASN A 160 -2.63 8.35 14.17
CA ASN A 160 -1.38 8.07 14.89
C ASN A 160 -0.06 7.93 14.06
N GLY A 161 0.74 9.00 13.95
CA GLY A 161 2.20 8.93 13.69
C GLY A 161 2.67 9.37 12.29
N VAL A 162 3.81 8.84 11.81
CA VAL A 162 4.42 9.23 10.50
C VAL A 162 3.50 8.89 9.32
N HIS A 163 2.76 7.78 9.40
CA HIS A 163 1.76 7.41 8.41
C HIS A 163 0.66 8.47 8.29
N ASP A 164 0.24 9.09 9.38
CA ASP A 164 -0.74 10.20 9.31
C ASP A 164 -0.18 11.39 8.57
N VAL A 165 1.08 11.74 8.82
CA VAL A 165 1.67 12.95 8.23
C VAL A 165 1.77 12.75 6.73
N GLY A 166 2.27 11.59 6.29
CA GLY A 166 2.32 11.22 4.88
C GLY A 166 0.94 11.18 4.24
N PHE A 167 -0.02 10.49 4.88
CA PHE A 167 -1.39 10.38 4.37
C PHE A 167 -2.11 11.74 4.32
N ASN A 168 -2.03 12.55 5.39
CA ASN A 168 -2.68 13.86 5.45
C ASN A 168 -2.06 14.84 4.45
N PHE A 169 -0.76 14.76 4.21
CA PHE A 169 -0.10 15.51 3.15
C PHE A 169 -0.74 15.18 1.79
N VAL A 170 -0.82 13.90 1.42
CA VAL A 170 -1.46 13.46 0.16
C VAL A 170 -2.93 13.88 0.10
N ARG A 171 -3.68 13.68 1.19
CA ARG A 171 -5.10 14.07 1.26
C ARG A 171 -5.29 15.57 1.04
N SER A 172 -4.41 16.40 1.58
CA SER A 172 -4.49 17.85 1.39
C SER A 172 -4.28 18.25 -0.07
N LEU A 173 -3.44 17.53 -0.82
CA LEU A 173 -3.24 17.75 -2.25
C LEU A 173 -4.45 17.28 -3.06
N ILE A 174 -5.06 16.14 -2.69
CA ILE A 174 -6.29 15.66 -3.33
C ILE A 174 -7.45 16.64 -3.12
N LEU A 175 -7.53 17.28 -1.94
CA LEU A 175 -8.52 18.34 -1.68
C LEU A 175 -8.28 19.61 -2.52
N LEU A 176 -7.09 19.75 -3.12
CA LEU A 176 -6.75 20.78 -4.10
C LEU A 176 -6.87 20.25 -5.54
N ASP A 177 -7.62 19.16 -5.75
CA ASP A 177 -7.89 18.51 -7.04
C ASP A 177 -6.66 17.93 -7.75
N TYR A 178 -5.58 17.63 -7.01
CA TYR A 178 -4.46 16.88 -7.57
C TYR A 178 -4.79 15.40 -7.73
N ASP A 179 -4.44 14.84 -8.89
CA ASP A 179 -4.54 13.40 -9.16
C ASP A 179 -3.52 12.60 -8.29
N PRO A 180 -3.94 11.51 -7.62
CA PRO A 180 -3.04 10.74 -6.75
C PRO A 180 -1.80 10.17 -7.44
N LEU A 181 -1.91 9.73 -8.71
CA LEU A 181 -0.76 9.20 -9.44
C LEU A 181 0.19 10.34 -9.88
N ALA A 182 -0.35 11.53 -10.16
CA ALA A 182 0.46 12.73 -10.36
C ALA A 182 1.22 13.13 -9.08
N ILE A 183 0.58 13.05 -7.90
CA ILE A 183 1.25 13.28 -6.60
C ILE A 183 2.38 12.27 -6.40
N PHE A 184 2.12 10.98 -6.62
CA PHE A 184 3.15 9.94 -6.59
C PHE A 184 4.34 10.31 -7.47
N THR A 185 4.07 10.65 -8.74
CA THR A 185 5.12 11.01 -9.71
C THR A 185 5.93 12.22 -9.24
N ALA A 186 5.26 13.25 -8.71
CA ALA A 186 5.90 14.47 -8.25
C ALA A 186 6.71 14.29 -6.93
N LEU A 187 6.31 13.36 -6.07
CA LEU A 187 7.15 12.95 -4.92
C LEU A 187 8.40 12.19 -5.40
N THR A 188 8.23 11.26 -6.33
CA THR A 188 9.35 10.42 -6.82
C THR A 188 10.42 11.19 -7.60
N ASN A 189 10.06 12.29 -8.24
CA ASN A 189 11.00 13.14 -8.98
C ASN A 189 11.53 14.34 -8.17
N GLY A 190 11.10 14.48 -6.90
CA GLY A 190 11.50 15.58 -6.02
C GLY A 190 10.84 16.92 -6.30
N ALA A 191 9.79 16.98 -7.14
CA ALA A 191 9.02 18.20 -7.39
C ALA A 191 8.06 18.56 -6.24
N LEU A 192 7.71 17.59 -5.39
CA LEU A 192 6.96 17.78 -4.14
C LEU A 192 7.74 17.19 -2.97
N SER A 193 7.59 17.81 -1.80
CA SER A 193 8.00 17.25 -0.51
C SER A 193 7.09 17.77 0.61
N SER A 194 6.82 16.94 1.61
CA SER A 194 6.08 17.33 2.81
C SER A 194 6.80 18.41 3.63
N ALA A 195 8.12 18.55 3.49
CA ALA A 195 8.92 19.56 4.19
C ALA A 195 8.77 20.99 3.64
N GLN A 196 8.16 21.18 2.47
CA GLN A 196 7.98 22.50 1.85
C GLN A 196 6.74 23.27 2.35
N ARG A 197 6.05 22.77 3.40
CA ARG A 197 4.79 23.33 3.90
C ARG A 197 4.85 23.89 5.34
N ASP A 198 6.06 24.15 5.85
CA ASP A 198 6.28 24.89 7.10
C ASP A 198 6.42 26.41 6.83
#